data_AF-C6XV87-F1
#
_entry.id   AF-C6XV87-F1
#
_cell.length_a   1.000
_cell.length_b   1.000
_cell.length_c   1.000
_cell.angle_alpha   90.00
_cell.angle_beta   90.00
_cell.angle_gamma   90.00
#
_symmetry.space_group_name_H-M   'P 1'
#
loop_
_entity.id
_entity.type
_entity.pdbx_description
1 polymer ?
#
loop_
_entity_poly.entity_id
_entity_poly.type
_entity_poly.pdbx_seq_one_letter_code
_entity_poly.pdbx_strand_id
1 'polypeptide(L)' 'MKNLELNNLGVQEMNELEMSKIEGGGLLGSLLGGILPTVNTVVSDTLQYVGKQVNNVLSLLGSL' A
#
# COMPACT_ATOMS: atom_id res chain seq x y z
N MET A 1 -30.21 -9.86 24.63
CA MET A 1 -29.66 -8.49 24.79
C MET A 1 -30.77 -7.52 24.44
N LYS A 2 -31.00 -6.47 25.24
CA LYS A 2 -32.01 -5.44 24.93
C LYS A 2 -31.39 -4.47 23.92
N ASN A 3 -32.11 -4.12 22.86
CA ASN A 3 -31.65 -3.15 21.87
C ASN A 3 -31.40 -1.80 22.54
N LEU A 4 -30.25 -1.21 22.29
CA LEU A 4 -29.90 0.14 22.73
C LEU A 4 -30.53 1.12 21.74
N GLU A 5 -31.61 1.81 22.15
CA GLU A 5 -32.21 2.88 21.35
C GLU A 5 -31.39 4.17 21.51
N LEU A 6 -30.61 4.51 20.48
CA LEU A 6 -29.70 5.66 20.48
C LEU A 6 -30.42 7.00 20.29
N ASN A 7 -31.73 6.98 19.99
CA ASN A 7 -32.55 8.15 19.70
C ASN A 7 -32.57 9.19 20.84
N ASN A 8 -32.43 8.74 22.10
CA ASN A 8 -32.43 9.63 23.27
C ASN A 8 -31.03 10.13 23.67
N LEU A 9 -29.98 9.71 22.95
CA LEU A 9 -28.60 10.12 23.24
C LEU A 9 -28.13 11.31 22.37
N GLY A 10 -28.98 11.82 21.47
CA GLY A 10 -28.63 12.92 20.57
C GLY A 10 -27.45 12.60 19.65
N VAL A 11 -27.09 11.32 19.53
CA VAL A 11 -26.02 10.84 18.66
C VAL A 11 -26.61 10.50 17.30
N GLN A 12 -26.01 11.06 16.25
CA GLN A 12 -26.39 10.74 14.88
C GLN A 12 -25.85 9.34 14.54
N GLU A 13 -26.69 8.49 13.95
CA GLU A 13 -26.25 7.20 13.41
C GLU A 13 -25.22 7.47 12.32
N MET A 14 -24.00 6.98 12.53
CA MET A 14 -22.85 7.24 11.67
C MET A 14 -23.15 6.73 10.26
N ASN A 15 -22.98 7.59 9.26
CA ASN A 15 -23.14 7.20 7.86
C ASN A 15 -21.95 6.32 7.41
N GLU A 16 -22.17 5.37 6.51
CA GLU A 16 -21.14 4.53 5.88
C GLU A 16 -19.93 5.33 5.37
N LEU A 17 -20.14 6.54 4.85
CA LEU A 17 -19.09 7.44 4.39
C LEU A 17 -18.22 7.99 5.53
N GLU A 18 -18.80 8.20 6.70
CA GLU A 18 -18.10 8.66 7.90
C GLU A 18 -17.35 7.51 8.56
N MET A 19 -17.95 6.31 8.58
CA MET A 19 -17.27 5.07 8.98
C MET A 19 -16.01 4.81 8.15
N SER A 20 -16.12 4.96 6.81
CA SER A 20 -15.00 4.78 5.88
C SER A 20 -13.82 5.71 6.13
N LYS A 21 -14.05 6.92 6.67
CA LYS A 21 -12.96 7.87 6.98
C LYS A 21 -12.21 7.52 8.26
N ILE A 22 -12.87 6.89 9.22
CA ILE A 22 -12.29 6.56 10.53
C ILE A 22 -11.38 5.33 10.45
N GLU A 23 -11.64 4.38 9.55
CA GLU A 23 -10.92 3.10 9.46
C GLU A 23 -9.54 3.14 8.76
N GLY A 24 -9.00 4.32 8.42
CA GLY A 24 -7.57 4.41 8.07
C GLY A 24 -7.22 5.09 6.76
N GLY A 25 -7.96 6.13 6.39
CA GLY A 25 -7.60 7.01 5.28
C GLY A 25 -8.20 6.52 3.98
N GLY A 26 -9.14 7.29 3.43
CA GLY A 26 -9.91 6.93 2.24
C GLY A 26 -9.08 6.71 0.97
N LEU A 27 -9.65 6.97 -0.20
CA LEU A 27 -9.05 6.64 -1.50
C LEU A 27 -7.56 7.00 -1.64
N LEU A 28 -7.12 8.13 -1.08
CA LEU A 28 -5.71 8.55 -1.08
C LEU A 28 -4.83 7.74 -0.13
N GLY A 29 -5.32 7.29 1.03
CA GLY A 29 -4.58 6.41 1.93
C GLY A 29 -4.34 5.04 1.29
N SER A 30 -5.35 4.50 0.61
CA SER A 30 -5.25 3.27 -0.16
C SER A 30 -4.30 3.39 -1.37
N LEU A 31 -4.37 4.51 -2.10
CA LEU A 31 -3.50 4.79 -3.24
C LEU A 31 -2.03 4.91 -2.82
N LEU A 32 -1.76 5.67 -1.74
CA LEU A 32 -0.41 5.92 -1.26
C LEU A 32 0.16 4.68 -0.56
N GLY A 33 -0.67 3.94 0.18
CA GLY A 33 -0.30 2.69 0.83
C GLY A 33 -0.06 1.53 -0.15
N GLY A 34 -0.72 1.54 -1.31
CA GLY A 34 -0.54 0.50 -2.34
C GLY A 34 0.55 0.82 -3.37
N ILE A 35 0.62 2.07 -3.85
CA ILE A 35 1.53 2.45 -4.95
C ILE A 35 2.98 2.62 -4.49
N LEU A 36 3.22 3.27 -3.33
CA LEU A 36 4.60 3.50 -2.87
C LEU A 36 5.41 2.21 -2.69
N PRO A 37 4.87 1.15 -2.06
CA PRO A 37 5.57 -0.13 -1.96
C PRO A 37 5.84 -0.73 -3.33
N THR A 38 4.85 -0.71 -4.24
CA THR A 38 5.00 -1.24 -5.59
C THR A 38 6.10 -0.52 -6.38
N VAL A 39 6.17 0.81 -6.29
CA VAL A 39 7.23 1.60 -6.95
C VAL A 39 8.60 1.22 -6.40
N ASN A 40 8.73 1.08 -5.07
CA ASN A 40 9.99 0.65 -4.46
C ASN A 40 10.40 -0.76 -4.90
N THR A 41 9.45 -1.69 -5.03
CA THR A 41 9.70 -3.04 -5.55
C THR A 41 10.19 -3.00 -6.99
N VAL A 42 9.51 -2.27 -7.87
CA VAL A 42 9.89 -2.17 -9.28
C VAL A 42 11.29 -1.57 -9.45
N VAL A 43 11.62 -0.52 -8.69
CA VAL A 43 12.96 0.08 -8.72
C VAL A 43 14.03 -0.90 -8.22
N SER A 44 13.79 -1.58 -7.10
CA SER A 44 14.71 -2.58 -6.53
C SER A 44 14.98 -3.73 -7.51
N ASP A 45 13.93 -4.28 -8.10
CA ASP A 45 14.03 -5.41 -9.04
C ASP A 45 14.79 -5.02 -10.31
N THR A 46 14.55 -3.80 -10.80
CA THR A 46 15.27 -3.25 -11.97
C THR A 46 16.77 -3.11 -11.68
N LEU A 47 17.14 -2.56 -10.52
CA LEU A 47 18.55 -2.42 -10.14
C LEU A 47 19.24 -3.78 -9.95
N GLN A 48 18.55 -4.75 -9.37
CA GLN A 48 19.07 -6.12 -9.23
C GLN A 48 19.26 -6.80 -10.58
N TYR A 49 18.32 -6.63 -11.51
CA TYR A 49 18.43 -7.17 -12.86
C TYR A 49 19.63 -6.58 -13.59
N VAL A 50 19.78 -5.25 -13.58
CA VAL A 50 20.93 -4.56 -14.18
C VAL A 50 22.25 -5.03 -13.56
N GLY A 51 22.32 -5.13 -12.23
CA GLY A 51 23.51 -5.63 -11.54
C GLY A 51 23.89 -7.06 -11.96
N LYS A 52 22.91 -7.94 -12.14
CA LYS A 52 23.14 -9.30 -12.66
C LYS A 52 23.67 -9.29 -14.09
N GLN A 53 23.12 -8.45 -14.96
CA GLN A 53 23.61 -8.34 -16.34
C GLN A 53 25.05 -7.85 -16.40
N VAL A 54 25.39 -6.83 -15.62
CA VAL A 54 26.77 -6.33 -15.49
C VAL A 54 27.71 -7.43 -15.02
N ASN A 55 27.35 -8.16 -13.97
CA ASN A 55 28.17 -9.26 -13.45
C ASN A 55 28.33 -10.40 -14.45
N ASN A 56 27.29 -10.74 -15.22
CA ASN A 56 27.38 -11.78 -16.24
C ASN A 56 28.34 -11.38 -17.37
N VAL A 57 28.28 -10.13 -17.84
CA VAL A 57 29.20 -9.61 -18.86
C VAL A 57 30.65 -9.58 -18.33
N LEU A 58 30.86 -9.10 -17.11
CA LEU A 58 32.17 -9.12 -16.44
C LEU A 58 32.72 -10.53 -16.29
N SER A 59 31.88 -11.48 -15.87
CA SER A 59 32.26 -12.90 -15.75
C SER A 59 32.64 -13.51 -17.09
N LEU A 60 31.92 -13.17 -18.16
CA LEU A 60 32.26 -13.62 -19.50
C LEU A 60 33.64 -13.08 -19.90
N LEU A 61 33.87 -11.77 -19.75
CA LEU A 61 35.13 -11.13 -20.09
C LEU A 61 36.32 -11.66 -19.26
N GLY A 62 36.12 -11.94 -17.97
CA GLY A 62 37.16 -12.53 -17.12
C GLY A 62 37.42 -14.03 -17.36
N SER A 63 36.57 -14.70 -18.14
CA SER A 63 36.71 -16.12 -18.50
C SER A 63 37.34 -16.35 -19.88
N LEU A 64 37.49 -15.29 -20.69
CA LEU A 64 38.27 -15.30 -21.93
C LEU A 64 39.76 -15.10 -21.65
#